data_AF-A0A419FBE3-F1
#
_entry.id   AF-A0A419FBE3-F1
#
_cell.length_a   1.000
_cell.length_b   1.000
_cell.length_c   1.000
_cell.angle_alpha   90.00
_cell.angle_beta   90.00
_cell.angle_gamma   90.00
#
_symmetry.space_group_name_H-M   'P 1'
#
loop_
_entity.id
_entity.type
_entity.pdbx_description
1 polymer ?
#
loop_
_entity_poly.entity_id
_entity_poly.type
_entity_poly.pdbx_seq_one_letter_code
_entity_poly.pdbx_strand_id
1 'polypeptide(L)'
;MARWKPPPPAKIYEALTAVADGRVRRTDESRAEVVSSDGTRTYMVRWSPDRKQIASNDNASIWQGYTGYPIIAVLMALGELDYRPEIAALLAGLPWKQINRRVRNDWDRAVEETLAELRARGVDTEAIREEVKRLGEKLEGLELEKLPGRGGGSRREG
;
A
#
# COMPACT_ATOMS: atom_id res chain seq x y z
N MET A 1 -17.11 11.20 -8.72
CA MET A 1 -15.72 11.11 -9.23
C MET A 1 -15.34 9.63 -9.33
N ALA A 2 -14.25 9.29 -10.02
CA ALA A 2 -13.86 7.88 -10.16
C ALA A 2 -13.29 7.35 -8.83
N ARG A 3 -13.85 6.24 -8.31
CA ARG A 3 -13.40 5.59 -7.07
C ARG A 3 -12.28 4.58 -7.34
N TRP A 4 -11.46 4.33 -6.32
CA TRP A 4 -10.52 3.21 -6.33
C TRP A 4 -11.27 1.89 -6.06
N LYS A 5 -10.87 0.82 -6.74
CA LYS A 5 -11.33 -0.54 -6.43
C LYS A 5 -10.63 -1.07 -5.17
N PRO A 6 -11.24 -2.03 -4.46
CA PRO A 6 -10.55 -2.79 -3.42
C PRO A 6 -9.29 -3.46 -3.98
N PRO A 7 -8.18 -3.46 -3.22
CA PRO A 7 -6.95 -4.11 -3.65
C PRO A 7 -6.98 -5.61 -3.35
N PRO A 8 -6.16 -6.42 -4.05
CA PRO A 8 -5.93 -7.79 -3.62
C PRO A 8 -5.24 -7.81 -2.25
N PRO A 9 -5.49 -8.82 -1.38
CA PRO A 9 -4.93 -8.88 -0.03
C PRO A 9 -3.40 -8.72 0.02
N ALA A 10 -2.68 -9.26 -0.98
CA ALA A 10 -1.23 -9.13 -1.12
C ALA A 10 -0.73 -7.68 -1.00
N LYS A 11 -1.51 -6.68 -1.47
CA LYS A 11 -1.09 -5.27 -1.38
C LYS A 11 -1.15 -4.72 0.04
N ILE A 12 -1.99 -5.27 0.90
CA ILE A 12 -2.05 -4.92 2.32
C ILE A 12 -0.83 -5.50 3.05
N TYR A 13 -0.44 -6.74 2.74
CA TYR A 13 0.82 -7.31 3.25
C TYR A 13 2.04 -6.47 2.84
N GLU A 14 2.13 -6.10 1.56
CA GLU A 14 3.22 -5.23 1.05
C GLU A 14 3.25 -3.86 1.76
N ALA A 15 2.08 -3.30 2.07
CA ALA A 15 1.95 -2.01 2.76
C ALA A 15 2.36 -2.11 4.23
N LEU A 16 1.96 -3.17 4.95
CA LEU A 16 2.38 -3.44 6.33
C LEU A 16 3.90 -3.56 6.42
N THR A 17 4.53 -4.32 5.51
CA THR A 17 6.00 -4.39 5.43
C THR A 17 6.60 -3.01 5.14
N ALA A 18 5.97 -2.17 4.30
CA ALA A 18 6.50 -0.84 3.99
C ALA A 18 6.49 0.11 5.19
N VAL A 19 5.45 0.11 6.00
CA VAL A 19 5.43 0.92 7.23
C VAL A 19 6.36 0.35 8.30
N ALA A 20 6.44 -0.97 8.44
CA ALA A 20 7.35 -1.63 9.38
C ALA A 20 8.83 -1.36 9.04
N ASP A 21 9.18 -1.33 7.75
CA ASP A 21 10.53 -1.03 7.28
C ASP A 21 10.86 0.48 7.28
N GLY A 22 9.93 1.35 7.69
CA GLY A 22 10.12 2.80 7.63
C GLY A 22 10.27 3.34 6.20
N ARG A 23 9.68 2.68 5.20
CA ARG A 23 9.82 3.03 3.77
C ARG A 23 8.89 4.16 3.32
N VAL A 24 8.07 4.72 4.20
CA VAL A 24 7.16 5.83 3.91
C VAL A 24 7.74 7.14 4.43
N ARG A 25 7.94 8.10 3.54
CA ARG A 25 8.50 9.43 3.87
C ARG A 25 7.55 10.52 3.41
N ARG A 26 6.97 11.28 4.35
CA ARG A 26 6.19 12.48 4.02
C ARG A 26 7.13 13.57 3.48
N THR A 27 6.79 14.14 2.33
CA THR A 27 7.60 15.16 1.65
C THR A 27 7.00 16.56 1.75
N ASP A 28 5.68 16.68 1.88
CA ASP A 28 4.97 17.93 2.21
C ASP A 28 3.62 17.64 2.89
N GLU A 29 2.72 18.64 2.98
CA GLU A 29 1.40 18.50 3.61
C GLU A 29 0.42 17.58 2.89
N SER A 30 0.64 17.38 1.60
CA SER A 30 -0.25 16.69 0.66
C SER A 30 0.45 15.56 -0.11
N ARG A 31 1.70 15.24 0.23
CA ARG A 31 2.55 14.29 -0.50
C ARG A 31 3.45 13.45 0.38
N ALA A 32 3.67 12.22 -0.07
CA ALA A 32 4.63 11.30 0.49
C ALA A 32 5.27 10.44 -0.60
N GLU A 33 6.44 9.91 -0.27
CA GLU A 33 7.17 8.93 -1.05
C GLU A 33 7.15 7.57 -0.35
N VAL A 34 7.07 6.50 -1.14
CA VAL A 34 7.16 5.13 -0.66
C VAL A 34 8.25 4.40 -1.45
N VAL A 35 9.28 3.90 -0.77
CA VAL A 35 10.38 3.16 -1.39
C VAL A 35 9.98 1.69 -1.54
N SER A 36 10.32 1.05 -2.67
CA SER A 36 10.07 -0.39 -2.89
C SER A 36 10.89 -1.26 -1.93
N SER A 37 10.46 -2.52 -1.72
CA SER A 37 11.15 -3.46 -0.83
C SER A 37 12.59 -3.78 -1.22
N ASP A 38 13.00 -3.49 -2.46
CA ASP A 38 14.37 -3.65 -2.94
C ASP A 38 15.11 -2.32 -3.14
N GLY A 39 14.52 -1.19 -2.75
CA GLY A 39 15.11 0.14 -2.88
C GLY A 39 15.22 0.69 -4.32
N THR A 40 14.80 -0.06 -5.34
CA THR A 40 15.04 0.34 -6.74
C THR A 40 14.02 1.33 -7.29
N ARG A 41 12.87 1.51 -6.62
CA ARG A 41 11.81 2.42 -7.05
C ARG A 41 11.29 3.24 -5.88
N THR A 42 10.95 4.48 -6.17
CA THR A 42 10.24 5.38 -5.25
C THR A 42 8.94 5.81 -5.88
N TYR A 43 7.84 5.54 -5.19
CA TYR A 43 6.48 5.88 -5.60
C TYR A 43 6.07 7.18 -4.91
N MET A 44 5.40 8.06 -5.65
CA MET A 44 4.83 9.30 -5.13
C MET A 44 3.33 9.12 -4.92
N VAL A 45 2.86 9.45 -3.73
CA VAL A 45 1.45 9.51 -3.37
C VAL A 45 1.08 10.96 -3.04
N ARG A 46 -0.07 11.41 -3.54
CA ARG A 46 -0.62 12.75 -3.31
C ARG A 46 -2.06 12.66 -2.87
N TRP A 47 -2.49 13.53 -1.95
CA TRP A 47 -3.87 13.55 -1.45
C TRP A 47 -4.47 14.96 -1.42
N SER A 48 -5.80 15.06 -1.38
CA SER A 48 -6.54 16.30 -1.11
C SER A 48 -6.42 16.71 0.36
N PRO A 49 -6.63 17.98 0.74
CA PRO A 49 -6.55 18.42 2.14
C PRO A 49 -7.45 17.63 3.10
N ASP A 50 -8.63 17.19 2.64
CA ASP A 50 -9.58 16.37 3.39
C ASP A 50 -9.29 14.85 3.33
N ARG A 51 -8.20 14.45 2.65
CA ARG A 51 -7.70 13.07 2.49
C ARG A 51 -8.66 12.08 1.82
N LYS A 52 -9.80 12.56 1.30
CA LYS A 52 -10.78 11.74 0.58
C LYS A 52 -10.35 11.37 -0.84
N GLN A 53 -9.49 12.19 -1.44
CA GLN A 53 -8.98 11.97 -2.78
C GLN A 53 -7.49 11.66 -2.72
N ILE A 54 -7.08 10.61 -3.42
CA ILE A 54 -5.68 10.16 -3.44
C ILE A 54 -5.24 9.74 -4.85
N ALA A 55 -3.99 10.00 -5.18
CA ALA A 55 -3.34 9.56 -6.41
C ALA A 55 -1.97 8.94 -6.11
N SER A 56 -1.59 7.93 -6.89
CA SER A 56 -0.27 7.32 -6.87
C SER A 56 0.28 7.20 -8.29
N ASN A 57 1.59 7.32 -8.44
CA ASN A 57 2.29 7.02 -9.70
C ASN A 57 2.62 5.52 -9.87
N ASP A 58 2.15 4.65 -8.97
CA ASP A 58 2.31 3.21 -9.11
C ASP A 58 1.54 2.69 -10.33
N ASN A 59 2.27 2.12 -11.28
CA ASN A 59 1.71 1.60 -12.53
C ASN A 59 0.62 0.56 -12.27
N ALA A 60 0.81 -0.35 -11.30
CA ALA A 60 -0.19 -1.36 -11.02
C ALA A 60 -1.52 -0.72 -10.59
N SER A 61 -1.45 0.27 -9.69
CA SER A 61 -2.62 1.08 -9.29
C SER A 61 -3.26 1.78 -10.49
N ILE A 62 -2.47 2.45 -11.34
CA ILE A 62 -3.00 3.19 -12.50
C ILE A 62 -3.76 2.28 -13.46
N TRP A 63 -3.14 1.15 -13.85
CA TRP A 63 -3.72 0.23 -14.84
C TRP A 63 -4.89 -0.59 -14.30
N GLN A 64 -4.80 -1.06 -13.05
CA GLN A 64 -5.82 -1.92 -12.45
C GLN A 64 -6.97 -1.12 -11.82
N GLY A 65 -6.68 0.11 -11.41
CA GLY A 65 -7.64 1.01 -10.78
C GLY A 65 -7.95 0.67 -9.32
N TYR A 66 -7.16 -0.15 -8.64
CA TYR A 66 -7.24 -0.40 -7.21
C TYR A 66 -6.22 0.42 -6.40
N THR A 67 -6.41 0.53 -5.08
CA THR A 67 -5.45 1.15 -4.16
C THR A 67 -4.20 0.27 -3.97
N GLY A 68 -3.12 0.53 -4.73
CA GLY A 68 -1.88 -0.23 -4.55
C GLY A 68 -1.20 0.03 -3.21
N TYR A 69 -0.22 -0.81 -2.87
CA TYR A 69 0.48 -0.76 -1.58
C TYR A 69 1.03 0.63 -1.20
N PRO A 70 1.49 1.52 -2.12
CA PRO A 70 1.97 2.84 -1.71
C PRO A 70 0.85 3.70 -1.15
N ILE A 71 -0.36 3.62 -1.72
CA ILE A 71 -1.54 4.34 -1.21
C ILE A 71 -1.87 3.86 0.19
N ILE A 72 -1.95 2.54 0.38
CA ILE A 72 -2.30 1.90 1.65
C ILE A 72 -1.27 2.28 2.73
N ALA A 73 0.03 2.19 2.43
CA ALA A 73 1.10 2.51 3.37
C ALA A 73 1.09 4.00 3.79
N VAL A 74 0.73 4.90 2.87
CA VAL A 74 0.59 6.33 3.20
C VAL A 74 -0.63 6.58 4.06
N LEU A 75 -1.77 5.92 3.81
CA LEU A 75 -2.95 6.04 4.68
C LEU A 75 -2.65 5.57 6.11
N MET A 76 -1.88 4.49 6.25
CA MET A 76 -1.39 4.01 7.55
C MET A 76 -0.50 5.06 8.22
N ALA A 77 0.48 5.62 7.49
CA ALA A 77 1.38 6.64 8.02
C ALA A 77 0.68 7.97 8.37
N LEU A 78 -0.45 8.28 7.72
CA LEU A 78 -1.28 9.45 8.02
C LEU A 78 -2.25 9.24 9.18
N GLY A 79 -2.41 7.99 9.66
CA GLY A 79 -3.40 7.60 10.67
C GLY A 79 -4.82 7.42 10.14
N GLU A 80 -5.02 7.51 8.82
CA GLU A 80 -6.34 7.28 8.18
C GLU A 80 -6.70 5.79 8.12
N LEU A 81 -5.69 4.92 8.11
CA LEU A 81 -5.85 3.47 8.16
C LEU A 81 -5.10 2.91 9.36
N ASP A 82 -5.79 2.86 10.49
CA ASP A 82 -5.25 2.35 11.75
C ASP A 82 -4.90 0.85 11.67
N TYR A 83 -3.61 0.56 11.90
CA TYR A 83 -2.97 -0.76 11.83
C TYR A 83 -2.27 -1.07 13.15
N ARG A 84 -2.08 -2.37 13.44
CA ARG A 84 -1.35 -2.86 14.62
C ARG A 84 0.16 -2.88 14.34
N PRO A 85 0.99 -2.00 14.94
CA PRO A 85 2.42 -1.95 14.65
C PRO A 85 3.15 -3.25 15.00
N GLU A 86 2.71 -3.94 16.05
CA GLU A 86 3.23 -5.25 16.47
C GLU A 86 3.00 -6.34 15.42
N ILE A 87 1.87 -6.30 14.69
CA ILE A 87 1.59 -7.23 13.59
C ILE A 87 2.41 -6.86 12.35
N ALA A 88 2.53 -5.56 12.05
CA ALA A 88 3.35 -5.10 10.94
C ALA A 88 4.82 -5.50 11.12
N ALA A 89 5.34 -5.44 12.34
CA ALA A 89 6.71 -5.81 12.67
C ALA A 89 7.03 -7.29 12.35
N LEU A 90 6.04 -8.20 12.43
CA LEU A 90 6.21 -9.60 12.04
C LEU A 90 6.48 -9.78 10.54
N LEU A 91 6.10 -8.78 9.74
CA LEU A 91 6.27 -8.76 8.28
C LEU A 91 7.47 -7.91 7.84
N ALA A 92 8.27 -7.37 8.77
CA ALA A 92 9.41 -6.53 8.48
C ALA A 92 10.50 -7.28 7.69
N GLY A 93 11.14 -6.59 6.75
CA GLY A 93 12.26 -7.11 5.95
C GLY A 93 11.86 -8.11 4.86
N LEU A 94 10.57 -8.37 4.64
CA LEU A 94 10.13 -9.31 3.60
C LEU A 94 10.39 -8.77 2.18
N PRO A 95 11.18 -9.47 1.35
CA PRO A 95 11.55 -9.00 0.01
C PRO A 95 10.46 -9.35 -1.01
N TRP A 96 9.26 -8.77 -0.88
CA TRP A 96 8.08 -9.09 -1.70
C TRP A 96 8.36 -9.12 -3.21
N LYS A 97 9.20 -8.23 -3.74
CA LYS A 97 9.57 -8.24 -5.17
C LYS A 97 10.27 -9.55 -5.58
N GLN A 98 11.14 -10.08 -4.73
CA GLN A 98 11.85 -11.34 -4.98
C GLN A 98 10.90 -12.53 -4.83
N ILE A 99 10.05 -12.52 -3.80
CA ILE A 99 9.03 -13.55 -3.55
C ILE A 99 8.08 -13.64 -4.73
N ASN A 100 7.48 -12.51 -5.14
CA ASN A 100 6.55 -12.44 -6.26
C ASN A 100 7.20 -12.91 -7.58
N ARG A 101 8.48 -12.59 -7.81
CA ARG A 101 9.21 -13.09 -8.98
C ARG A 101 9.39 -14.61 -8.96
N ARG A 102 9.68 -15.21 -7.78
CA ARG A 102 9.85 -16.66 -7.60
C ARG A 102 8.58 -17.42 -7.98
N VAL A 103 7.42 -16.87 -7.63
CA VAL A 103 6.11 -17.50 -7.88
C VAL A 103 5.40 -16.98 -9.14
N ARG A 104 6.15 -16.35 -10.08
CA ARG A 104 5.60 -15.84 -11.36
C ARG A 104 4.45 -14.84 -11.21
N ASN A 105 4.49 -14.01 -10.17
CA ASN A 105 3.47 -13.04 -9.80
C ASN A 105 2.10 -13.64 -9.43
N ASP A 106 2.09 -14.91 -9.00
CA ASP A 106 0.96 -15.48 -8.26
C ASP A 106 0.99 -14.92 -6.83
N TRP A 107 0.27 -13.81 -6.63
CA TRP A 107 0.30 -13.06 -5.38
C TRP A 107 -0.25 -13.87 -4.21
N ASP A 108 -1.26 -14.70 -4.45
CA ASP A 108 -1.88 -15.53 -3.41
C ASP A 108 -0.89 -16.60 -2.97
N ARG A 109 -0.21 -17.24 -3.94
CA ARG A 109 0.85 -18.19 -3.63
C ARG A 109 2.03 -17.53 -2.90
N ALA A 110 2.41 -16.30 -3.26
CA ALA A 110 3.46 -15.55 -2.56
C ALA A 110 3.11 -15.34 -1.09
N VAL A 111 1.86 -14.95 -0.80
CA VAL A 111 1.36 -14.77 0.57
C VAL A 111 1.37 -16.10 1.32
N GLU A 112 0.83 -17.17 0.73
CA GLU A 112 0.78 -18.48 1.39
C GLU A 112 2.16 -19.06 1.69
N GLU A 113 3.11 -18.99 0.75
CA GLU A 113 4.49 -19.44 0.99
C GLU A 113 5.15 -18.61 2.11
N THR A 114 4.94 -17.29 2.12
CA THR A 114 5.50 -16.40 3.15
C THR A 114 4.92 -16.69 4.52
N LEU A 115 3.61 -16.88 4.63
CA LEU A 115 2.96 -17.22 5.88
C LEU A 115 3.38 -18.62 6.36
N ALA A 116 3.52 -19.59 5.46
CA ALA A 116 4.04 -20.90 5.84
C ALA A 116 5.46 -20.81 6.42
N GLU A 117 6.35 -20.02 5.81
CA GLU A 117 7.71 -19.78 6.31
C GLU A 117 7.71 -19.08 7.69
N LEU A 118 6.82 -18.11 7.92
CA LEU A 118 6.67 -17.44 9.21
C LEU A 118 6.10 -18.36 10.29
N ARG A 119 5.08 -19.16 9.96
CA ARG A 119 4.50 -20.17 10.86
C ARG A 119 5.53 -21.20 11.29
N ALA A 120 6.39 -21.66 10.37
CA ALA A 120 7.49 -22.57 10.69
C ALA A 120 8.51 -21.97 11.68
N ARG A 121 8.57 -20.63 11.79
CA ARG A 121 9.39 -19.90 12.77
C ARG A 121 8.64 -19.57 14.07
N GLY A 122 7.43 -20.08 14.25
CA GLY A 122 6.61 -19.87 15.45
C GLY A 122 5.85 -18.54 15.48
N VAL A 123 5.74 -17.83 14.35
CA VAL A 123 4.93 -16.62 14.24
C VAL A 123 3.45 -16.97 14.14
N ASP A 124 2.60 -16.25 14.87
CA ASP A 124 1.15 -16.37 14.74
C ASP A 124 0.67 -15.72 13.44
N THR A 125 0.54 -16.53 12.40
CA THR A 125 0.09 -16.07 11.09
C THR A 125 -1.41 -15.84 11.00
N GLU A 126 -2.21 -16.38 11.93
CA GLU A 126 -3.66 -16.15 11.93
C GLU A 126 -3.94 -14.71 12.38
N ALA A 127 -3.24 -14.22 13.41
CA ALA A 127 -3.29 -12.81 13.79
C ALA A 127 -2.93 -11.86 12.64
N ILE A 128 -1.96 -12.24 11.79
CA ILE A 128 -1.60 -11.47 10.59
C ILE A 128 -2.75 -11.47 9.58
N ARG A 129 -3.37 -12.63 9.31
CA ARG A 129 -4.50 -12.74 8.37
C ARG A 129 -5.70 -11.93 8.83
N GLU A 130 -6.04 -12.00 10.13
CA GLU A 130 -7.11 -11.22 10.73
C GLU A 130 -6.87 -9.72 10.57
N GLU A 131 -5.64 -9.27 10.82
CA GLU A 131 -5.27 -7.87 10.64
C GLU A 131 -5.40 -7.42 9.19
N VAL A 132 -4.92 -8.23 8.24
CA VAL A 132 -5.06 -7.93 6.80
C VAL A 132 -6.52 -7.85 6.37
N LYS A 133 -7.37 -8.78 6.83
CA LYS A 133 -8.82 -8.75 6.57
C LYS A 133 -9.45 -7.48 7.13
N ARG A 134 -9.15 -7.15 8.40
CA ARG A 134 -9.64 -5.94 9.08
C ARG A 134 -9.24 -4.66 8.33
N LEU A 135 -7.99 -4.59 7.86
CA LEU A 135 -7.48 -3.45 7.09
C LEU A 135 -8.15 -3.35 5.72
N GLY A 136 -8.45 -4.48 5.07
CA GLY A 136 -9.20 -4.51 3.82
C GLY A 136 -10.60 -3.92 3.99
N GLU A 137 -11.32 -4.35 5.02
CA GLU A 137 -12.66 -3.84 5.35
C GLU A 137 -12.64 -2.34 5.70
N LYS A 138 -11.69 -1.90 6.55
CA LYS A 138 -11.52 -0.47 6.87
C LYS A 138 -11.21 0.36 5.62
N LEU A 139 -10.31 -0.12 4.76
CA LEU A 139 -9.91 0.58 3.54
C LEU A 139 -11.07 0.73 2.55
N GLU A 140 -11.92 -0.30 2.41
CA GLU A 140 -13.13 -0.22 1.59
C GLU A 140 -14.11 0.84 2.12
N GLY A 141 -14.27 0.91 3.45
CA GLY A 141 -15.12 1.90 4.12
C GLY A 141 -14.65 3.36 3.97
N LEU A 142 -13.40 3.61 3.57
CA LEU A 142 -12.91 4.97 3.28
C LEU A 142 -13.46 5.55 1.96
N GLU A 143 -14.01 4.70 1.08
CA GLU A 143 -14.59 5.08 -0.22
C GLU A 143 -13.69 6.02 -1.06
N LEU A 144 -12.38 5.78 -1.06
CA LEU A 144 -11.39 6.70 -1.61
C LEU A 144 -11.61 7.02 -3.09
N GLU A 145 -11.54 8.30 -3.40
CA GLU A 145 -11.66 8.81 -4.77
C GLU A 145 -10.29 9.04 -5.39
N LYS A 146 -10.23 8.95 -6.73
CA LYS A 146 -9.03 9.30 -7.49
C LYS A 146 -8.85 10.80 -7.48
N LEU A 147 -7.75 11.28 -6.89
CA LEU A 147 -7.34 12.68 -7.00
C LEU A 147 -7.04 12.97 -8.48
N PRO A 148 -7.69 13.97 -9.10
CA PRO A 148 -7.39 14.34 -10.48
C PRO A 148 -5.89 14.62 -10.63
N GLY A 149 -5.32 14.20 -11.77
CA GLY A 149 -4.02 14.72 -12.17
C GLY A 149 -4.09 16.25 -12.18
N ARG A 150 -2.99 16.95 -11.89
CA ARG A 150 -2.90 18.37 -12.24
C ARG A 150 -3.22 18.46 -13.73
N GLY A 151 -4.45 18.79 -14.09
CA GLY A 151 -4.75 19.30 -15.42
C GLY A 151 -3.76 20.44 -15.61
N GLY A 152 -3.02 20.41 -16.71
CA GLY A 152 -2.08 21.46 -17.04
C GLY A 152 -2.80 22.79 -17.00
N GLY A 153 -2.61 23.55 -15.92
CA GLY A 153 -2.96 24.94 -15.85
C GLY A 153 -1.97 25.73 -16.69
N SER A 154 -2.04 25.58 -18.02
CA SER A 154 -1.63 26.66 -18.90
C SER A 154 -2.86 27.55 -19.04
N ARG A 155 -3.02 28.47 -18.07
CA ARG A 155 -3.60 29.76 -18.42
C ARG A 155 -2.62 30.38 -19.42
N ARG A 156 -2.92 30.26 -20.70
CA ARG A 156 -2.56 31.32 -21.63
C ARG A 156 -3.57 32.42 -21.38
N GLU A 157 -3.20 33.37 -20.52
CA GLU A 157 -3.76 34.71 -20.61
C GLU A 157 -3.08 35.32 -21.84
N GLY A 158 -3.87 35.45 -22.91
CA GLY A 158 -3.59 36.27 -24.08
C GLY A 158 -4.68 37.32 -24.18
#